data_AF-A0A396A489-F1
#
_entry.id   AF-A0A396A489-F1
#
_cell.length_a   1.000
_cell.length_b   1.000
_cell.length_c   1.000
_cell.angle_alpha   90.00
_cell.angle_beta   90.00
_cell.angle_gamma   90.00
#
_symmetry.space_group_name_H-M   'P 1'
#
loop_
_entity.id
_entity.type
_entity.pdbx_description
1 polymer ?
#
loop_
_entity_poly.entity_id
_entity_poly.type
_entity_poly.pdbx_seq_one_letter_code
_entity_poly.pdbx_strand_id
1 'polypeptide(L)'
;MNICGMKKQLRIAAISVVMAAVALGSATYAWFVTNSTVKATTGSISAQTNGMVLQIVSGDMPNHEDNREALTTASAVGNQISPSSTDNAKSWFVPATWSNTMVSSYKEASTNEKGLYSQGGNSYYAFAVGNYTVYTVKETGRADVYLNPDNPLVVTPSAGASENWFNKIKGSLRVGIVVDDDLKFVYAPTQPSSTETGNDVNATMGWSCVASAGDTTQVASYMHLYADNLVDQQNGNWAAAKNGTLYDKPAGQNGKAIDTNVGYNGTHIKVVIWMEGTDSDCVNVSDLDDAQKANPTFNVTLNLVGVATE
;
A
#
# COMPACT_ATOMS: atom_id res chain seq x y z
N MET A 1 18.08 59.80 32.91
CA MET A 1 17.66 58.45 32.45
C MET A 1 18.16 57.42 33.46
N ASN A 2 17.28 56.70 34.15
CA ASN A 2 17.65 55.82 35.26
C ASN A 2 18.43 54.58 34.77
N ILE A 3 19.73 54.55 35.06
CA ILE A 3 20.67 53.43 34.81
C ILE A 3 20.17 52.09 35.38
N CYS A 4 19.30 52.15 36.39
CA CYS A 4 18.70 50.98 37.03
C CYS A 4 17.74 50.21 36.10
N GLY A 5 17.07 50.87 35.14
CA GLY A 5 16.16 50.21 34.19
C GLY A 5 16.88 49.44 33.07
N MET A 6 17.96 50.01 32.54
CA MET A 6 18.75 49.40 31.46
C MET A 6 19.50 48.13 31.91
N LYS A 7 19.99 48.08 33.15
CA LYS A 7 20.65 46.87 33.70
C LYS A 7 19.67 45.72 33.95
N LYS A 8 18.38 46.02 34.21
CA LYS A 8 17.33 45.01 34.37
C LYS A 8 16.93 44.41 33.01
N GLN A 9 16.81 45.26 31.98
CA GLN A 9 16.51 44.82 30.60
C GLN A 9 17.66 44.00 29.99
N LEU A 10 18.93 44.37 30.23
CA LEU A 10 20.09 43.61 29.73
C LEU A 10 20.24 42.23 30.40
N ARG A 11 19.88 42.10 31.68
CA ARG A 11 19.85 40.81 32.40
C ARG A 11 18.68 39.91 31.95
N ILE A 12 17.55 40.51 31.58
CA ILE A 12 16.41 39.77 31.01
C ILE A 12 16.75 39.26 29.60
N ALA A 13 17.46 40.07 28.78
CA ALA A 13 17.92 39.66 27.45
C ALA A 13 19.02 38.58 27.48
N ALA A 14 19.94 38.62 28.45
CA ALA A 14 20.98 37.59 28.58
C ALA A 14 20.42 36.23 29.04
N ILE A 15 19.36 36.23 29.86
CA ILE A 15 18.67 34.99 30.27
C ILE A 15 17.84 34.42 29.12
N SER A 16 17.21 35.23 28.28
CA SER A 16 16.51 34.74 27.10
C SER A 16 17.45 34.20 26.02
N VAL A 17 18.68 34.69 25.91
CA VAL A 17 19.70 34.13 24.99
C VAL A 17 20.26 32.79 25.50
N VAL A 18 20.41 32.61 26.82
CA VAL A 18 20.79 31.30 27.40
C VAL A 18 19.63 30.30 27.36
N MET A 19 18.38 30.75 27.53
CA MET A 19 17.21 29.89 27.35
C MET A 19 16.95 29.55 25.87
N ALA A 20 17.31 30.42 24.92
CA ALA A 20 17.30 30.11 23.50
C ALA A 20 18.46 29.19 23.08
N ALA A 21 19.62 29.27 23.75
CA ALA A 21 20.74 28.36 23.52
C ALA A 21 20.51 26.97 24.15
N VAL A 22 19.82 26.89 25.30
CA VAL A 22 19.32 25.60 25.83
C VAL A 22 18.17 25.09 24.98
N ALA A 23 17.37 25.94 24.33
CA ALA A 23 16.38 25.50 23.33
C ALA A 23 17.01 24.98 22.01
N LEU A 24 18.25 25.34 21.67
CA LEU A 24 18.99 24.70 20.57
C LEU A 24 19.74 23.43 21.01
N GLY A 25 20.01 23.26 22.32
CA GLY A 25 20.66 22.07 22.89
C GLY A 25 19.70 20.99 23.41
N SER A 26 18.45 21.35 23.74
CA SER A 26 17.41 20.44 24.23
C SER A 26 16.36 20.10 23.17
N ALA A 27 16.59 20.46 21.90
CA ALA A 27 15.83 19.92 20.77
C ALA A 27 16.28 18.49 20.38
N THR A 28 17.24 17.91 21.11
CA THR A 28 17.62 16.51 20.97
C THR A 28 17.12 15.76 22.20
N TYR A 29 16.17 14.85 21.98
CA TYR A 29 15.52 13.93 22.92
C TYR A 29 14.19 14.39 23.57
N ALA A 30 13.12 13.88 22.93
CA ALA A 30 11.83 13.41 23.48
C ALA A 30 10.74 14.46 23.81
N TRP A 31 9.57 14.43 23.14
CA TRP A 31 8.46 13.49 23.39
C TRP A 31 7.21 13.80 22.52
N PHE A 32 6.62 12.72 21.97
CA PHE A 32 5.33 12.43 21.32
C PHE A 32 4.13 13.40 21.38
N VAL A 33 3.41 13.52 20.25
CA VAL A 33 1.93 13.47 20.14
C VAL A 33 1.55 12.73 18.84
N THR A 34 0.70 11.72 19.01
CA THR A 34 -0.03 10.95 17.98
C THR A 34 -0.93 11.81 17.10
N ASN A 35 -1.11 11.38 15.86
CA ASN A 35 -2.14 11.80 14.90
C ASN A 35 -1.81 13.05 14.05
N SER A 36 -1.19 12.80 12.90
CA SER A 36 -1.23 13.68 11.73
C SER A 36 -1.79 12.89 10.55
N THR A 37 -3.11 13.02 10.35
CA THR A 37 -3.81 12.47 9.17
C THR A 37 -3.39 13.27 7.93
N VAL A 38 -2.92 12.59 6.89
CA VAL A 38 -2.51 13.21 5.61
C VAL A 38 -3.32 12.60 4.46
N LYS A 39 -3.89 13.47 3.62
CA LYS A 39 -4.65 13.13 2.41
C LYS A 39 -3.77 13.30 1.16
N ALA A 40 -3.62 12.27 0.34
CA ALA A 40 -3.10 12.39 -1.03
C ALA A 40 -3.53 11.24 -1.93
N THR A 41 -3.62 11.55 -3.23
CA THR A 41 -4.20 10.70 -4.27
C THR A 41 -3.12 9.85 -4.92
N THR A 42 -3.32 8.53 -4.94
CA THR A 42 -2.31 7.48 -5.23
C THR A 42 -1.00 7.65 -4.44
N GLY A 43 -1.04 7.24 -3.17
CA GLY A 43 0.14 6.88 -2.39
C GLY A 43 0.33 7.71 -1.12
N SER A 44 0.37 6.98 0.01
CA SER A 44 1.01 7.36 1.26
C SER A 44 1.42 6.07 1.97
N ILE A 45 2.72 5.80 2.14
CA ILE A 45 3.21 4.70 3.00
C ILE A 45 3.67 5.22 4.35
N SER A 46 3.06 4.78 5.45
CA SER A 46 3.55 5.08 6.81
C SER A 46 4.38 3.93 7.37
N ALA A 47 5.55 4.23 7.95
CA ALA A 47 6.42 3.29 8.66
C ALA A 47 6.67 3.78 10.10
N GLN A 48 6.26 3.00 11.11
CA GLN A 48 6.52 3.28 12.54
C GLN A 48 7.31 2.13 13.17
N THR A 49 8.33 2.42 13.99
CA THR A 49 9.17 1.39 14.64
C THR A 49 9.61 1.78 16.04
N ASN A 50 9.92 0.78 16.87
CA ASN A 50 10.32 0.93 18.27
C ASN A 50 11.83 1.19 18.38
N GLY A 51 12.24 2.43 18.65
CA GLY A 51 13.63 2.78 19.00
C GLY A 51 14.61 2.89 17.80
N MET A 52 14.17 2.45 16.63
CA MET A 52 14.76 2.72 15.32
C MET A 52 13.83 3.63 14.51
N VAL A 53 14.24 4.16 13.37
CA VAL A 53 13.35 4.90 12.45
C VAL A 53 13.40 4.18 11.10
N LEU A 54 12.25 3.67 10.64
CA LEU A 54 12.07 3.19 9.28
C LEU A 54 11.61 4.36 8.41
N GLN A 55 12.21 4.48 7.24
CA GLN A 55 11.83 5.45 6.23
C GLN A 55 11.38 4.73 4.96
N ILE A 56 10.58 5.44 4.18
CA ILE A 56 10.14 4.99 2.87
C ILE A 56 10.21 6.11 1.86
N VAL A 57 10.74 5.78 0.70
CA VAL A 57 10.87 6.68 -0.43
C VAL A 57 10.34 6.04 -1.70
N SER A 58 9.80 6.85 -2.59
CA SER A 58 9.43 6.40 -3.93
C SER A 58 10.69 6.10 -4.75
N GLY A 59 10.69 4.98 -5.46
CA GLY A 59 11.81 4.51 -6.27
C GLY A 59 12.73 3.53 -5.56
N ASP A 60 13.86 3.26 -6.21
CA ASP A 60 14.69 2.07 -5.97
C ASP A 60 15.94 2.35 -5.15
N MET A 61 16.08 3.54 -4.54
CA MET A 61 17.24 3.87 -3.73
C MET A 61 16.80 4.54 -2.42
N PRO A 62 17.38 4.17 -1.27
CA PRO A 62 17.22 4.92 -0.04
C PRO A 62 17.65 6.39 -0.23
N ASN A 63 16.95 7.32 0.42
CA ASN A 63 17.38 8.73 0.49
C ASN A 63 17.99 9.00 1.86
N HIS A 64 19.32 9.04 1.94
CA HIS A 64 20.05 9.36 3.16
C HIS A 64 20.48 10.84 3.25
N GLU A 65 20.28 11.63 2.19
CA GLU A 65 20.76 13.02 2.13
C GLU A 65 19.79 14.00 2.79
N ASP A 66 18.50 13.67 2.85
CA ASP A 66 17.49 14.45 3.57
C ASP A 66 17.51 14.13 5.07
N ASN A 67 18.47 14.72 5.79
CA ASN A 67 18.50 14.79 7.26
C ASN A 67 17.33 15.60 7.87
N ARG A 68 16.23 15.80 7.14
CA ARG A 68 14.98 16.40 7.64
C ARG A 68 14.07 15.31 8.20
N GLU A 69 13.01 15.73 8.88
CA GLU A 69 12.03 14.87 9.54
C GLU A 69 11.72 13.58 8.76
N ALA A 70 11.64 12.47 9.48
CA ALA A 70 11.60 11.14 8.90
C ALA A 70 10.62 11.04 7.70
N LEU A 71 11.14 10.73 6.51
CA LEU A 71 10.35 10.42 5.33
C LEU A 71 9.56 9.13 5.60
N THR A 72 8.37 9.31 6.18
CA THR A 72 7.44 8.25 6.59
C THR A 72 6.20 8.28 5.70
N THR A 73 6.31 8.84 4.50
CA THR A 73 5.25 8.89 3.50
C THR A 73 5.86 9.02 2.12
N ALA A 74 5.60 8.03 1.27
CA ALA A 74 5.90 8.08 -0.16
C ALA A 74 4.62 7.94 -0.98
N SER A 75 4.62 8.54 -2.17
CA SER A 75 3.45 8.60 -3.06
C SER A 75 3.86 8.27 -4.50
N ALA A 76 2.99 7.61 -5.27
CA ALA A 76 3.27 7.24 -6.66
C ALA A 76 1.99 7.30 -7.48
N VAL A 77 2.00 8.03 -8.61
CA VAL A 77 0.81 8.25 -9.43
C VAL A 77 0.47 6.99 -10.25
N GLY A 78 -0.76 6.50 -10.09
CA GLY A 78 -1.28 5.33 -10.83
C GLY A 78 -1.90 5.69 -12.19
N ASN A 79 -1.95 4.71 -13.09
CA ASN A 79 -2.63 4.82 -14.38
C ASN A 79 -4.07 4.29 -14.32
N GLN A 80 -4.89 4.61 -15.32
CA GLN A 80 -6.20 3.99 -15.48
C GLN A 80 -6.02 2.50 -15.82
N ILE A 81 -6.48 1.63 -14.92
CA ILE A 81 -6.39 0.17 -15.07
C ILE A 81 -7.62 -0.39 -15.79
N SER A 82 -7.37 -1.42 -16.60
CA SER A 82 -8.39 -2.27 -17.21
C SER A 82 -8.53 -3.58 -16.43
N PRO A 83 -9.68 -4.28 -16.53
CA PRO A 83 -9.82 -5.62 -15.97
C PRO A 83 -8.68 -6.53 -16.45
N SER A 84 -8.04 -7.19 -15.50
CA SER A 84 -6.93 -8.10 -15.73
C SER A 84 -6.91 -9.17 -14.64
N SER A 85 -6.07 -10.18 -14.80
CA SER A 85 -5.94 -11.25 -13.82
C SER A 85 -4.51 -11.73 -13.72
N THR A 86 -4.10 -12.14 -12.53
CA THR A 86 -2.78 -12.71 -12.27
C THR A 86 -2.82 -13.60 -11.03
N ASP A 87 -1.96 -14.61 -10.98
CA ASP A 87 -1.75 -15.45 -9.80
C ASP A 87 -0.39 -15.17 -9.11
N ASN A 88 0.46 -14.35 -9.73
CA ASN A 88 1.86 -14.20 -9.30
C ASN A 88 2.43 -12.80 -9.48
N ALA A 89 1.62 -11.83 -9.94
CA ALA A 89 2.03 -10.48 -10.29
C ALA A 89 3.13 -10.38 -11.36
N LYS A 90 3.36 -11.46 -12.13
CA LYS A 90 4.36 -11.57 -13.21
C LYS A 90 3.70 -11.83 -14.56
N SER A 91 2.83 -12.84 -14.61
CA SER A 91 2.01 -13.16 -15.78
C SER A 91 0.65 -12.52 -15.64
N TRP A 92 0.25 -11.76 -16.66
CA TRP A 92 -0.98 -10.98 -16.67
C TRP A 92 -1.89 -11.43 -17.80
N PHE A 93 -3.16 -11.65 -17.49
CA PHE A 93 -4.16 -12.11 -18.45
C PHE A 93 -5.26 -11.07 -18.60
N VAL A 94 -5.72 -10.87 -19.84
CA VAL A 94 -6.77 -9.91 -20.20
C VAL A 94 -7.80 -10.57 -21.10
N PRO A 95 -9.07 -10.10 -21.10
CA PRO A 95 -10.10 -10.65 -21.97
C PRO A 95 -9.71 -10.65 -23.45
N ALA A 96 -9.89 -11.80 -24.11
CA ALA A 96 -9.55 -12.01 -25.51
C ALA A 96 -10.79 -12.16 -26.41
N THR A 97 -11.73 -13.02 -26.01
CA THR A 97 -12.98 -13.26 -26.75
C THR A 97 -14.19 -13.20 -25.84
N TRP A 98 -15.36 -13.01 -26.46
CA TRP A 98 -16.63 -12.85 -25.75
C TRP A 98 -17.69 -13.81 -26.32
N SER A 99 -18.53 -14.36 -25.46
CA SER A 99 -19.75 -15.08 -25.81
C SER A 99 -20.93 -14.29 -25.25
N ASN A 100 -21.69 -13.65 -26.13
CA ASN A 100 -22.64 -12.60 -25.75
C ASN A 100 -21.94 -11.49 -24.95
N THR A 101 -22.33 -11.29 -23.69
CA THR A 101 -21.75 -10.30 -22.78
C THR A 101 -20.68 -10.88 -21.85
N MET A 102 -20.45 -12.19 -21.87
CA MET A 102 -19.50 -12.88 -20.99
C MET A 102 -18.14 -13.07 -21.68
N VAL A 103 -17.05 -13.03 -20.92
CA VAL A 103 -15.72 -13.37 -21.39
C VAL A 103 -15.65 -14.88 -21.65
N SER A 104 -15.27 -15.27 -22.86
CA SER A 104 -15.16 -16.68 -23.25
C SER A 104 -13.72 -17.18 -23.35
N SER A 105 -12.74 -16.27 -23.43
CA SER A 105 -11.32 -16.61 -23.30
C SER A 105 -10.48 -15.40 -22.93
N TYR A 106 -9.27 -15.67 -22.46
CA TYR A 106 -8.22 -14.74 -22.11
C TYR A 106 -6.97 -15.01 -22.93
N LYS A 107 -6.14 -13.97 -23.01
CA LYS A 107 -4.78 -14.04 -23.55
C LYS A 107 -3.82 -13.45 -22.55
N GLU A 108 -2.57 -13.88 -22.62
CA GLU A 108 -1.50 -13.24 -21.87
C GLU A 108 -1.22 -11.84 -22.46
N ALA A 109 -1.12 -10.85 -21.58
CA ALA A 109 -0.77 -9.49 -21.91
C ALA A 109 0.75 -9.31 -21.78
N SER A 110 1.39 -8.91 -22.88
CA SER A 110 2.80 -8.50 -22.86
C SER A 110 2.92 -7.10 -22.24
N THR A 111 2.97 -7.03 -20.92
CA THR A 111 3.06 -5.76 -20.17
C THR A 111 4.50 -5.29 -20.05
N ASN A 112 4.72 -3.97 -20.03
CA ASN A 112 5.98 -3.40 -19.51
C ASN A 112 5.96 -3.29 -17.97
N GLU A 113 7.03 -2.74 -17.39
CA GLU A 113 7.19 -2.52 -15.94
C GLU A 113 6.10 -1.65 -15.29
N LYS A 114 5.35 -0.88 -16.08
CA LYS A 114 4.24 -0.03 -15.63
C LYS A 114 2.86 -0.66 -15.85
N GLY A 115 2.82 -1.89 -16.36
CA GLY A 115 1.59 -2.61 -16.69
C GLY A 115 0.97 -2.25 -18.04
N LEU A 116 1.64 -1.43 -18.87
CA LEU A 116 1.15 -1.02 -20.19
C LEU A 116 1.19 -2.19 -21.17
N TYR A 117 0.09 -2.44 -21.88
CA TYR A 117 -0.01 -3.40 -22.98
C TYR A 117 -0.85 -2.85 -24.14
N SER A 118 -0.76 -3.48 -25.32
CA SER A 118 -1.53 -3.09 -26.51
C SER A 118 -2.53 -4.16 -26.94
N GLN A 119 -3.74 -3.74 -27.30
CA GLN A 119 -4.80 -4.61 -27.80
C GLN A 119 -5.65 -3.88 -28.84
N GLY A 120 -5.81 -4.47 -30.03
CA GLY A 120 -6.63 -3.88 -31.10
C GLY A 120 -6.16 -2.50 -31.56
N GLY A 121 -4.86 -2.20 -31.47
CA GLY A 121 -4.28 -0.88 -31.78
C GLY A 121 -4.40 0.17 -30.68
N ASN A 122 -5.07 -0.15 -29.57
CA ASN A 122 -5.19 0.72 -28.40
C ASN A 122 -4.23 0.31 -27.28
N SER A 123 -3.94 1.25 -26.38
CA SER A 123 -3.09 1.07 -25.21
C SER A 123 -3.91 1.01 -23.93
N TYR A 124 -3.58 0.06 -23.06
CA TYR A 124 -4.27 -0.20 -21.80
C TYR A 124 -3.26 -0.52 -20.70
N TYR A 125 -3.68 -0.44 -19.44
CA TYR A 125 -2.88 -0.89 -18.30
C TYR A 125 -3.54 -2.08 -17.62
N ALA A 126 -2.80 -3.16 -17.43
CA ALA A 126 -3.28 -4.33 -16.70
C ALA A 126 -3.28 -4.06 -15.18
N PHE A 127 -2.34 -3.25 -14.72
CA PHE A 127 -2.18 -2.88 -13.32
C PHE A 127 -1.58 -1.47 -13.20
N ALA A 128 -1.73 -0.88 -12.02
CA ALA A 128 -0.95 0.26 -11.56
C ALA A 128 0.12 -0.24 -10.58
N VAL A 129 1.27 0.43 -10.54
CA VAL A 129 2.37 0.03 -9.66
C VAL A 129 3.02 1.25 -9.00
N GLY A 130 3.29 1.12 -7.70
CA GLY A 130 4.16 2.02 -6.96
C GLY A 130 5.40 1.26 -6.50
N ASN A 131 6.59 1.79 -6.78
CA ASN A 131 7.86 1.24 -6.32
C ASN A 131 8.37 2.06 -5.15
N TYR A 132 8.80 1.37 -4.11
CA TYR A 132 9.24 1.98 -2.87
C TYR A 132 10.45 1.24 -2.29
N THR A 133 11.27 1.98 -1.56
CA THR A 133 12.35 1.41 -0.76
C THR A 133 12.07 1.65 0.71
N VAL A 134 11.98 0.59 1.52
CA VAL A 134 11.84 0.65 2.98
C VAL A 134 13.20 0.38 3.60
N TYR A 135 13.68 1.26 4.49
CA TYR A 135 15.01 1.15 5.07
C TYR A 135 15.09 1.70 6.49
N THR A 136 16.09 1.24 7.25
CA THR A 136 16.42 1.81 8.56
C THR A 136 17.34 3.01 8.42
N VAL A 137 17.10 4.09 9.16
CA VAL A 137 17.96 5.29 9.12
C VAL A 137 19.34 5.06 9.71
N LYS A 138 19.48 4.16 10.69
CA LYS A 138 20.76 3.83 11.32
C LYS A 138 21.41 2.62 10.66
N GLU A 139 22.68 2.73 10.29
CA GLU A 139 23.48 1.64 9.69
C GLU A 139 23.45 0.34 10.50
N THR A 140 23.45 0.45 11.83
CA THR A 140 23.63 -0.71 12.71
C THR A 140 22.36 -1.44 13.06
N GLY A 141 21.18 -0.85 12.86
CA GLY A 141 19.97 -1.50 13.33
C GLY A 141 19.15 -2.09 12.22
N ARG A 142 18.23 -2.97 12.62
CA ARG A 142 17.53 -3.89 11.74
C ARG A 142 16.10 -4.03 12.23
N ALA A 143 15.18 -4.23 11.31
CA ALA A 143 13.77 -4.43 11.61
C ALA A 143 13.13 -5.48 10.70
N ASP A 144 12.25 -6.28 11.29
CA ASP A 144 11.27 -7.06 10.55
C ASP A 144 10.08 -6.15 10.22
N VAL A 145 9.59 -6.18 8.99
CA VAL A 145 8.51 -5.32 8.50
C VAL A 145 7.20 -6.10 8.50
N TYR A 146 6.16 -5.53 9.10
CA TYR A 146 4.81 -6.09 9.18
C TYR A 146 3.77 -5.07 8.75
N LEU A 147 2.54 -5.53 8.53
CA LEU A 147 1.39 -4.63 8.41
C LEU A 147 1.07 -3.96 9.75
N ASN A 148 0.62 -2.70 9.70
CA ASN A 148 0.06 -2.04 10.86
C ASN A 148 -1.27 -2.72 11.25
N PRO A 149 -1.47 -3.15 12.51
CA PRO A 149 -2.69 -3.87 12.91
C PRO A 149 -3.98 -3.04 12.89
N ASP A 150 -3.90 -1.71 12.97
CA ASP A 150 -5.10 -0.86 13.05
C ASP A 150 -5.64 -0.45 11.67
N ASN A 151 -4.75 -0.20 10.70
CA ASN A 151 -5.11 0.28 9.36
C ASN A 151 -4.11 -0.25 8.32
N PRO A 152 -3.97 -1.58 8.15
CA PRO A 152 -2.89 -2.19 7.39
C PRO A 152 -2.87 -1.75 5.92
N LEU A 153 -4.04 -1.79 5.28
CA LEU A 153 -4.21 -1.41 3.90
C LEU A 153 -5.61 -0.83 3.69
N VAL A 154 -5.66 0.44 3.30
CA VAL A 154 -6.92 1.17 3.14
C VAL A 154 -7.10 1.55 1.68
N VAL A 155 -8.25 1.20 1.12
CA VAL A 155 -8.65 1.59 -0.23
C VAL A 155 -9.89 2.47 -0.15
N THR A 156 -9.78 3.72 -0.62
CA THR A 156 -10.88 4.71 -0.52
C THR A 156 -11.08 5.45 -1.83
N PRO A 157 -12.30 5.93 -2.14
CA PRO A 157 -12.48 6.87 -3.24
C PRO A 157 -11.62 8.13 -3.02
N SER A 158 -11.11 8.71 -4.10
CA SER A 158 -10.38 9.97 -4.04
C SER A 158 -11.29 11.13 -3.66
N ALA A 159 -10.70 12.25 -3.23
CA ALA A 159 -11.47 13.47 -3.02
C ALA A 159 -12.23 13.87 -4.30
N GLY A 160 -13.55 14.01 -4.21
CA GLY A 160 -14.41 14.32 -5.35
C GLY A 160 -14.70 13.14 -6.29
N ALA A 161 -14.30 11.91 -5.94
CA ALA A 161 -14.73 10.72 -6.65
C ALA A 161 -16.10 10.24 -6.14
N SER A 162 -16.85 9.57 -7.01
CA SER A 162 -18.17 9.02 -6.70
C SER A 162 -18.06 7.79 -5.79
N GLU A 163 -18.71 7.84 -4.64
CA GLU A 163 -18.78 6.70 -3.71
C GLU A 163 -19.61 5.55 -4.29
N ASN A 164 -20.66 5.85 -5.06
CA ASN A 164 -21.47 4.84 -5.75
C ASN A 164 -20.65 4.08 -6.80
N TRP A 165 -19.84 4.79 -7.58
CA TRP A 165 -18.94 4.16 -8.55
C TRP A 165 -17.92 3.27 -7.85
N PHE A 166 -17.27 3.80 -6.80
CA PHE A 166 -16.27 3.05 -6.05
C PHE A 166 -16.87 1.79 -5.41
N ASN A 167 -18.06 1.90 -4.82
CA ASN A 167 -18.75 0.76 -4.20
C ASN A 167 -19.09 -0.36 -5.19
N LYS A 168 -19.25 -0.05 -6.49
CA LYS A 168 -19.49 -1.07 -7.52
C LYS A 168 -18.25 -1.85 -7.92
N ILE A 169 -17.06 -1.26 -7.80
CA ILE A 169 -15.81 -1.85 -8.30
C ILE A 169 -14.88 -2.30 -7.19
N LYS A 170 -15.07 -1.83 -5.94
CA LYS A 170 -14.11 -2.08 -4.85
C LYS A 170 -13.90 -3.56 -4.55
N GLY A 171 -14.88 -4.42 -4.81
CA GLY A 171 -14.75 -5.85 -4.60
C GLY A 171 -13.87 -6.57 -5.61
N SER A 172 -13.72 -6.02 -6.82
CA SER A 172 -12.77 -6.54 -7.81
C SER A 172 -11.37 -5.97 -7.64
N LEU A 173 -11.16 -4.97 -6.79
CA LEU A 173 -9.81 -4.44 -6.56
C LEU A 173 -8.94 -5.43 -5.80
N ARG A 174 -7.68 -5.50 -6.22
CA ARG A 174 -6.61 -6.28 -5.59
C ARG A 174 -5.39 -5.42 -5.42
N VAL A 175 -4.69 -5.62 -4.30
CA VAL A 175 -3.42 -4.96 -3.99
C VAL A 175 -2.39 -6.02 -3.60
N GLY A 176 -1.49 -6.32 -4.52
CA GLY A 176 -0.37 -7.23 -4.33
C GLY A 176 0.82 -6.51 -3.71
N ILE A 177 1.38 -7.11 -2.66
CA ILE A 177 2.63 -6.66 -2.04
C ILE A 177 3.75 -7.57 -2.51
N VAL A 178 4.67 -7.02 -3.26
CA VAL A 178 5.82 -7.72 -3.85
C VAL A 178 7.08 -7.20 -3.19
N VAL A 179 7.95 -8.08 -2.73
CA VAL A 179 9.30 -7.73 -2.23
C VAL A 179 10.31 -8.51 -3.04
N ASP A 180 11.29 -7.81 -3.63
CA ASP A 180 12.32 -8.40 -4.49
C ASP A 180 11.76 -9.37 -5.55
N ASP A 181 10.70 -8.95 -6.23
CA ASP A 181 9.94 -9.72 -7.24
C ASP A 181 9.19 -10.96 -6.74
N ASP A 182 9.12 -11.18 -5.43
CA ASP A 182 8.29 -12.22 -4.83
C ASP A 182 6.97 -11.64 -4.29
N LEU A 183 5.85 -12.08 -4.84
CA LEU A 183 4.52 -11.76 -4.33
C LEU A 183 4.33 -12.38 -2.94
N LYS A 184 4.24 -11.54 -1.91
CA LYS A 184 4.10 -11.99 -0.52
C LYS A 184 2.66 -12.32 -0.19
N PHE A 185 1.75 -11.40 -0.50
CA PHE A 185 0.31 -11.61 -0.38
C PHE A 185 -0.46 -10.62 -1.27
N VAL A 186 -1.75 -10.89 -1.42
CA VAL A 186 -2.72 -10.03 -2.10
C VAL A 186 -3.80 -9.62 -1.13
N TYR A 187 -4.10 -8.33 -1.07
CA TYR A 187 -5.19 -7.79 -0.27
C TYR A 187 -6.38 -7.39 -1.15
N ALA A 188 -7.59 -7.66 -0.67
CA ALA A 188 -8.82 -7.12 -1.26
C ALA A 188 -9.56 -6.22 -0.25
N PRO A 189 -10.16 -5.08 -0.67
CA PRO A 189 -10.94 -4.22 0.22
C PRO A 189 -12.15 -4.93 0.84
N THR A 190 -12.70 -5.92 0.15
CA THR A 190 -13.80 -6.76 0.61
C THR A 190 -13.46 -8.22 0.35
N GLN A 191 -14.05 -9.12 1.13
CA GLN A 191 -13.94 -10.55 0.85
C GLN A 191 -14.67 -10.86 -0.48
N PRO A 192 -14.00 -11.54 -1.44
CA PRO A 192 -14.65 -12.02 -2.65
C PRO A 192 -15.84 -12.93 -2.35
N SER A 193 -16.88 -12.85 -3.19
CA SER A 193 -18.11 -13.61 -3.03
C SER A 193 -17.84 -15.12 -3.10
N SER A 194 -18.43 -15.89 -2.19
CA SER A 194 -18.35 -17.36 -2.21
C SER A 194 -19.50 -18.02 -2.97
N THR A 195 -20.45 -17.22 -3.46
CA THR A 195 -21.68 -17.69 -4.10
C THR A 195 -21.93 -17.08 -5.48
N GLU A 196 -21.20 -16.02 -5.83
CA GLU A 196 -21.28 -15.35 -7.12
C GLU A 196 -19.95 -15.48 -7.86
N THR A 197 -19.99 -15.27 -9.17
CA THR A 197 -18.84 -15.38 -10.05
C THR A 197 -18.70 -14.15 -10.92
N GLY A 198 -17.50 -13.94 -11.46
CA GLY A 198 -17.26 -12.99 -12.54
C GLY A 198 -18.07 -13.28 -13.81
N ASN A 199 -17.93 -12.37 -14.76
CA ASN A 199 -18.66 -12.39 -16.02
C ASN A 199 -17.96 -13.29 -17.06
N ASP A 200 -17.60 -14.50 -16.66
CA ASP A 200 -16.82 -15.45 -17.44
C ASP A 200 -17.64 -16.72 -17.69
N VAL A 201 -17.48 -17.32 -18.87
CA VAL A 201 -18.23 -18.54 -19.22
C VAL A 201 -17.84 -19.72 -18.32
N ASN A 202 -16.55 -19.83 -17.97
CA ASN A 202 -15.99 -20.89 -17.13
C ASN A 202 -15.43 -20.30 -15.83
N ALA A 203 -16.28 -19.66 -15.05
CA ALA A 203 -15.88 -18.94 -13.86
C ALA A 203 -15.59 -19.86 -12.65
N THR A 204 -14.68 -19.41 -11.78
CA THR A 204 -14.37 -20.00 -10.48
C THR A 204 -14.91 -19.07 -9.39
N MET A 205 -15.55 -19.63 -8.35
CA MET A 205 -16.09 -18.84 -7.23
C MET A 205 -14.99 -18.45 -6.23
N GLY A 206 -15.17 -17.33 -5.53
CA GLY A 206 -14.28 -16.88 -4.46
C GLY A 206 -13.04 -16.16 -4.97
N TRP A 207 -11.91 -16.41 -4.32
CA TRP A 207 -10.61 -15.91 -4.76
C TRP A 207 -10.16 -16.65 -6.01
N SER A 208 -10.53 -16.11 -7.17
CA SER A 208 -10.21 -16.66 -8.48
C SER A 208 -9.22 -15.82 -9.26
N CYS A 209 -8.57 -16.46 -10.22
CA CYS A 209 -7.77 -15.82 -11.25
C CYS A 209 -7.78 -16.65 -12.54
N VAL A 210 -7.25 -16.10 -13.63
CA VAL A 210 -7.04 -16.83 -14.88
C VAL A 210 -5.85 -17.78 -14.71
N ALA A 211 -6.03 -19.06 -15.10
CA ALA A 211 -4.98 -20.08 -14.95
C ALA A 211 -3.90 -19.96 -16.02
N SER A 212 -4.31 -19.71 -17.27
CA SER A 212 -3.46 -19.52 -18.43
C SER A 212 -4.24 -18.86 -19.55
N ALA A 213 -3.57 -18.47 -20.64
CA ALA A 213 -4.27 -18.11 -21.88
C ALA A 213 -5.20 -19.27 -22.30
N GLY A 214 -6.39 -18.94 -22.80
CA GLY A 214 -7.48 -19.89 -23.00
C GLY A 214 -8.71 -19.52 -22.21
N ASP A 215 -9.51 -20.49 -21.80
CA ASP A 215 -10.86 -20.30 -21.25
C ASP A 215 -10.99 -20.77 -19.80
N THR A 216 -9.87 -20.97 -19.10
CA THR A 216 -9.85 -21.59 -17.78
C THR A 216 -9.52 -20.59 -16.68
N THR A 217 -10.38 -20.54 -15.66
CA THR A 217 -10.10 -19.86 -14.39
C THR A 217 -9.74 -20.89 -13.32
N GLN A 218 -9.12 -20.45 -12.24
CA GLN A 218 -8.71 -21.29 -11.11
C GLN A 218 -8.87 -20.55 -9.78
N VAL A 219 -8.75 -21.28 -8.68
CA VAL A 219 -8.55 -20.69 -7.36
C VAL A 219 -7.16 -20.08 -7.30
N ALA A 220 -7.05 -18.86 -6.81
CA ALA A 220 -5.78 -18.18 -6.62
C ALA A 220 -4.88 -18.95 -5.64
N SER A 221 -3.59 -19.07 -5.98
CA SER A 221 -2.59 -19.78 -5.17
C SER A 221 -1.83 -18.87 -4.21
N TYR A 222 -1.84 -17.56 -4.45
CA TYR A 222 -1.21 -16.58 -3.58
C TYR A 222 -1.87 -16.51 -2.19
N MET A 223 -1.07 -16.15 -1.18
CA MET A 223 -1.61 -15.81 0.14
C MET A 223 -2.49 -14.57 0.00
N HIS A 224 -3.67 -14.58 0.62
CA HIS A 224 -4.57 -13.44 0.54
C HIS A 224 -5.15 -12.98 1.86
N LEU A 225 -5.35 -11.68 1.96
CA LEU A 225 -5.91 -10.94 3.07
C LEU A 225 -7.12 -10.13 2.57
N TYR A 226 -8.01 -9.74 3.47
CA TYR A 226 -9.15 -8.92 3.06
C TYR A 226 -9.73 -8.14 4.23
N ALA A 227 -10.21 -6.92 3.96
CA ALA A 227 -10.79 -6.05 4.99
C ALA A 227 -9.92 -6.05 6.27
N ASP A 228 -10.49 -6.47 7.40
CA ASP A 228 -9.79 -6.54 8.68
C ASP A 228 -9.16 -7.92 8.97
N ASN A 229 -9.29 -8.91 8.06
CA ASN A 229 -8.65 -10.22 8.20
C ASN A 229 -7.21 -10.19 7.67
N LEU A 230 -6.27 -10.18 8.60
CA LEU A 230 -4.82 -10.10 8.35
C LEU A 230 -4.12 -11.45 8.54
N VAL A 231 -4.90 -12.53 8.61
CA VAL A 231 -4.44 -13.91 8.66
C VAL A 231 -4.76 -14.61 7.34
N ASP A 232 -3.73 -15.19 6.72
CA ASP A 232 -3.85 -15.91 5.45
C ASP A 232 -4.42 -17.34 5.63
N GLN A 233 -4.57 -18.04 4.51
CA GLN A 233 -5.17 -19.38 4.40
C GLN A 233 -4.32 -20.44 5.10
N GLN A 234 -3.05 -20.15 5.38
CA GLN A 234 -2.10 -21.00 6.08
C GLN A 234 -1.95 -20.61 7.55
N ASN A 235 -2.88 -19.82 8.10
CA ASN A 235 -2.83 -19.25 9.44
C ASN A 235 -1.61 -18.34 9.69
N GLY A 236 -1.06 -17.73 8.64
CA GLY A 236 0.03 -16.76 8.74
C GLY A 236 -0.51 -15.38 9.10
N ASN A 237 -0.07 -14.80 10.23
CA ASN A 237 -0.48 -13.46 10.63
C ASN A 237 0.53 -12.41 10.14
N TRP A 238 0.09 -11.52 9.26
CA TRP A 238 0.94 -10.52 8.59
C TRP A 238 1.03 -9.20 9.34
N ALA A 239 0.22 -9.01 10.39
CA ALA A 239 0.16 -7.78 11.16
C ALA A 239 0.91 -7.89 12.48
N ALA A 240 1.65 -6.84 12.83
CA ALA A 240 2.31 -6.75 14.13
C ALA A 240 1.28 -6.75 15.28
N ALA A 241 1.72 -7.12 16.47
CA ALA A 241 0.93 -6.95 17.68
C ALA A 241 1.14 -5.54 18.24
N LYS A 242 0.08 -4.89 18.71
CA LYS A 242 0.17 -3.57 19.34
C LYS A 242 0.45 -3.71 20.84
N ASN A 243 1.46 -3.01 21.34
CA ASN A 243 1.84 -2.97 22.74
C ASN A 243 1.95 -1.50 23.21
N GLY A 244 0.82 -0.93 23.60
CA GLY A 244 0.71 0.50 23.90
C GLY A 244 0.98 1.34 22.64
N THR A 245 2.08 2.10 22.66
CA THR A 245 2.56 2.91 21.52
C THR A 245 3.62 2.19 20.67
N LEU A 246 3.96 0.95 21.05
CA LEU A 246 4.99 0.13 20.42
C LEU A 246 4.36 -1.03 19.65
N TYR A 247 5.14 -1.66 18.78
CA TYR A 247 4.74 -2.85 18.03
C TYR A 247 5.65 -4.05 18.34
N ASP A 248 5.03 -5.19 18.64
CA ASP A 248 5.72 -6.47 18.80
C ASP A 248 5.48 -7.35 17.58
N LYS A 249 6.26 -8.44 17.45
CA LYS A 249 6.00 -9.47 16.44
C LYS A 249 4.56 -10.01 16.59
N PRO A 250 3.92 -10.46 15.50
CA PRO A 250 2.57 -11.01 15.56
C PRO A 250 2.45 -12.05 16.68
N ALA A 251 1.38 -11.97 17.47
CA ALA A 251 1.16 -12.93 18.55
C ALA A 251 0.86 -14.34 18.00
N GLY A 252 1.45 -15.37 18.58
CA GLY A 252 1.34 -16.77 18.13
C GLY A 252 2.56 -17.26 17.36
N GLN A 253 2.57 -18.55 16.97
CA GLN A 253 3.76 -19.20 16.39
C GLN A 253 3.96 -18.99 14.87
N ASN A 254 3.06 -18.28 14.17
CA ASN A 254 3.11 -18.15 12.71
C ASN A 254 3.00 -16.69 12.22
N GLY A 255 3.75 -15.79 12.85
CA GLY A 255 3.92 -14.43 12.33
C GLY A 255 4.64 -14.44 10.99
N LYS A 256 4.13 -13.68 10.02
CA LYS A 256 4.70 -13.50 8.69
C LYS A 256 5.17 -12.06 8.52
N ALA A 257 6.47 -11.86 8.51
CA ALA A 257 7.02 -10.57 8.11
C ALA A 257 6.89 -10.43 6.59
N ILE A 258 6.58 -9.21 6.15
CA ILE A 258 6.63 -8.81 4.73
C ILE A 258 8.06 -8.94 4.22
N ASP A 259 9.00 -8.47 5.04
CA ASP A 259 10.42 -8.72 4.88
C ASP A 259 11.11 -8.74 6.26
N THR A 260 12.21 -9.46 6.37
CA THR A 260 12.94 -9.67 7.62
C THR A 260 14.29 -8.98 7.59
N ASN A 261 14.77 -8.51 8.75
CA ASN A 261 16.12 -7.95 8.88
C ASN A 261 16.41 -6.79 7.90
N VAL A 262 15.40 -5.97 7.59
CA VAL A 262 15.56 -4.78 6.76
C VAL A 262 16.49 -3.81 7.46
N GLY A 263 17.53 -3.40 6.75
CA GLY A 263 18.59 -2.53 7.27
C GLY A 263 18.74 -1.24 6.49
N TYR A 264 19.93 -0.65 6.57
CA TYR A 264 20.24 0.66 6.00
C TYR A 264 20.16 0.70 4.46
N ASN A 265 20.57 -0.38 3.80
CA ASN A 265 20.45 -0.51 2.35
C ASN A 265 18.99 -0.66 1.89
N GLY A 266 18.09 -0.98 2.82
CA GLY A 266 16.68 -1.13 2.56
C GLY A 266 16.30 -2.41 1.82
N THR A 267 15.00 -2.50 1.53
CA THR A 267 14.36 -3.53 0.73
C THR A 267 13.41 -2.87 -0.26
N HIS A 268 13.25 -3.46 -1.44
CA HIS A 268 12.38 -2.94 -2.48
C HIS A 268 10.99 -3.55 -2.36
N ILE A 269 10.00 -2.69 -2.11
CA ILE A 269 8.59 -3.06 -2.08
C ILE A 269 7.89 -2.48 -3.29
N LYS A 270 7.25 -3.34 -4.09
CA LYS A 270 6.33 -2.95 -5.15
C LYS A 270 4.90 -3.18 -4.68
N VAL A 271 4.08 -2.13 -4.77
CA VAL A 271 2.64 -2.20 -4.53
C VAL A 271 1.97 -2.25 -5.90
N VAL A 272 1.41 -3.41 -6.24
CA VAL A 272 0.78 -3.65 -7.54
C VAL A 272 -0.72 -3.71 -7.36
N ILE A 273 -1.46 -2.90 -8.12
CA ILE A 273 -2.91 -2.75 -7.99
C ILE A 273 -3.57 -3.14 -9.31
N TRP A 274 -4.53 -4.05 -9.26
CA TRP A 274 -5.32 -4.44 -10.43
C TRP A 274 -6.79 -4.62 -10.10
N MET A 275 -7.60 -4.71 -11.16
CA MET A 275 -9.01 -5.02 -11.10
C MET A 275 -9.17 -6.46 -11.58
N GLU A 276 -9.41 -7.38 -10.65
CA GLU A 276 -9.51 -8.82 -10.91
C GLU A 276 -10.71 -9.12 -11.81
N GLY A 277 -10.43 -9.44 -13.06
CA GLY A 277 -11.43 -9.64 -14.10
C GLY A 277 -12.37 -10.81 -13.83
N THR A 278 -11.93 -11.78 -13.03
CA THR A 278 -12.71 -12.99 -12.67
C THR A 278 -13.64 -12.78 -11.48
N ASP A 279 -13.55 -11.61 -10.81
CA ASP A 279 -14.37 -11.30 -9.63
C ASP A 279 -15.79 -10.87 -10.03
N SER A 280 -16.78 -11.24 -9.21
CA SER A 280 -18.20 -10.91 -9.45
C SER A 280 -18.49 -9.40 -9.47
N ASP A 281 -17.67 -8.61 -8.79
CA ASP A 281 -17.77 -7.14 -8.77
C ASP A 281 -16.97 -6.47 -9.90
N CYS A 282 -16.34 -7.25 -10.80
CA CYS A 282 -15.72 -6.72 -12.02
C CYS A 282 -16.78 -6.49 -13.11
N VAL A 283 -17.68 -5.55 -12.85
CA VAL A 283 -18.84 -5.28 -13.70
C VAL A 283 -18.75 -3.97 -14.46
N ASN A 284 -19.47 -3.90 -15.58
CA ASN A 284 -19.68 -2.62 -16.25
C ASN A 284 -20.57 -1.72 -15.37
N VAL A 285 -20.14 -0.48 -15.16
CA VAL A 285 -20.89 0.55 -14.41
C VAL A 285 -21.87 1.32 -15.30
N SER A 286 -22.40 0.68 -16.35
CA SER A 286 -23.22 1.32 -17.39
C SER A 286 -24.51 1.92 -16.84
N ASP A 287 -25.03 1.38 -15.75
CA ASP A 287 -26.25 1.81 -15.07
C ASP A 287 -26.09 3.08 -14.22
N LEU A 288 -24.86 3.54 -13.97
CA LEU A 288 -24.60 4.83 -13.34
C LEU A 288 -24.80 5.99 -14.32
N ASP A 289 -25.20 7.16 -13.84
CA ASP A 289 -25.23 8.36 -14.69
C ASP A 289 -23.83 8.96 -14.90
N ASP A 290 -23.72 9.92 -15.83
CA ASP A 290 -22.42 10.53 -16.18
C ASP A 290 -21.78 11.31 -15.02
N ALA A 291 -22.59 11.88 -14.12
CA ALA A 291 -22.08 12.59 -12.95
C ALA A 291 -21.49 11.62 -11.93
N GLN A 292 -22.08 10.43 -11.78
CA GLN A 292 -21.58 9.36 -10.92
C GLN A 292 -20.36 8.65 -11.51
N LYS A 293 -20.17 8.69 -12.83
CA LYS A 293 -18.96 8.21 -13.51
C LYS A 293 -17.86 9.27 -13.56
N ALA A 294 -18.17 10.52 -13.23
CA ALA A 294 -17.19 11.60 -13.22
C ALA A 294 -16.13 11.32 -12.13
N ASN A 295 -14.86 11.33 -12.54
CA ASN A 295 -13.70 11.10 -11.67
C ASN A 295 -13.66 9.70 -11.00
N PRO A 296 -13.51 8.61 -11.78
CA PRO A 296 -13.42 7.23 -11.29
C PRO A 296 -12.04 6.94 -10.69
N THR A 297 -11.71 7.59 -9.59
CA THR A 297 -10.39 7.50 -8.95
C THR A 297 -10.49 7.05 -7.50
N PHE A 298 -9.47 6.30 -7.06
CA PHE A 298 -9.36 5.80 -5.71
C PHE A 298 -7.90 5.86 -5.24
N ASN A 299 -7.73 5.73 -3.94
CA ASN A 299 -6.46 5.77 -3.24
C ASN A 299 -6.21 4.45 -2.54
N VAL A 300 -4.94 4.05 -2.57
CA VAL A 300 -4.43 2.92 -1.79
C VAL A 300 -3.41 3.47 -0.81
N THR A 301 -3.59 3.12 0.45
CA THR A 301 -2.68 3.46 1.54
C THR A 301 -2.23 2.16 2.18
N LEU A 302 -0.93 1.90 2.14
CA LEU A 302 -0.29 0.77 2.81
C LEU A 302 0.40 1.30 4.07
N ASN A 303 0.04 0.78 5.24
CA ASN A 303 0.68 1.17 6.50
C ASN A 303 1.49 0.00 7.03
N LEU A 304 2.79 0.24 7.17
CA LEU A 304 3.78 -0.72 7.60
C LEU A 304 4.30 -0.34 8.99
N VAL A 305 4.79 -1.33 9.72
CA VAL A 305 5.48 -1.14 10.98
C VAL A 305 6.73 -1.99 11.02
N GLY A 306 7.78 -1.46 11.64
CA GLY A 306 9.04 -2.15 11.85
C GLY A 306 9.17 -2.61 13.28
N VAL A 307 9.34 -3.91 13.49
CA VAL A 307 9.69 -4.48 14.79
C VAL A 307 11.19 -4.70 14.81
N ALA A 308 11.90 -4.03 15.73
CA ALA A 308 13.34 -4.13 15.83
C ALA A 308 13.77 -5.60 16.05
N THR A 309 14.82 -6.01 15.35
CA THR A 309 15.46 -7.31 15.56
C THR A 309 16.71 -7.11 16.38
N GLU A 310 16.94 -8.00 17.36
CA GLU A 310 18.17 -8.03 18.15
C GLU A 310 19.41 -8.38 17.31
#